data_AF-A0A0J5FT87-F1
#
_entry.id   AF-A0A0J5FT87-F1
#
_cell.length_a   1.000
_cell.length_b   1.000
_cell.length_c   1.000
_cell.angle_alpha   90.00
_cell.angle_beta   90.00
_cell.angle_gamma   90.00
#
_symmetry.space_group_name_H-M   'P 1'
#
loop_
_entity.id
_entity.type
_entity.pdbx_description
1 polymer ?
#
loop_
_entity_poly.entity_id
_entity_poly.type
_entity_poly.pdbx_seq_one_letter_code
_entity_poly.pdbx_strand_id
1 'polypeptide(L)'
;MEKIKLKLTYFKPSGKYYTEETLEAPKNMPWHQCLELVEFHFVGGCLPGLVTGEKDYIVHVTSDDHPTACPALVNKSLRHVGSLTHNFDLYS
;
A
#
# COMPACT_ATOMS: atom_id res chain seq x y z
N MET A 1 -18.49 10.09 -9.92
CA MET A 1 -18.06 8.84 -9.25
C MET A 1 -17.49 9.22 -7.90
N GLU A 2 -18.00 8.65 -6.81
CA GLU A 2 -17.45 8.91 -5.48
C GLU A 2 -16.07 8.25 -5.32
N LYS A 3 -15.15 8.95 -4.67
CA LYS A 3 -13.78 8.51 -4.43
C LYS A 3 -13.49 8.51 -2.93
N ILE A 4 -12.63 7.60 -2.51
CA ILE A 4 -12.05 7.55 -1.16
C ILE A 4 -10.61 8.06 -1.22
N LYS A 5 -10.10 8.57 -0.09
CA LYS A 5 -8.71 9.00 0.02
C LYS A 5 -7.89 7.92 0.73
N LEU A 6 -6.88 7.42 0.05
CA LEU A 6 -5.82 6.59 0.62
C LEU A 6 -4.70 7.53 1.08
N LYS A 7 -4.43 7.55 2.38
CA LYS A 7 -3.30 8.27 2.96
C LYS A 7 -2.07 7.38 2.86
N LEU A 8 -1.03 7.90 2.21
CA LEU A 8 0.24 7.25 2.00
C LEU A 8 1.28 7.97 2.85
N THR A 9 1.77 7.33 3.90
CA THR A 9 2.86 7.87 4.71
C THR A 9 4.15 7.16 4.32
N TYR A 10 5.15 7.93 3.88
CA TYR A 10 6.43 7.41 3.44
C TYR A 10 7.46 7.49 4.55
N PHE A 11 8.16 6.38 4.77
CA PHE A 11 9.27 6.27 5.69
C PHE A 11 10.52 5.83 4.93
N LYS A 12 11.66 6.44 5.27
CA LYS A 12 12.96 5.95 4.80
C LYS A 12 13.22 4.54 5.34
N PRO A 13 14.15 3.76 4.77
CA PRO A 13 14.51 2.43 5.29
C PRO A 13 14.98 2.45 6.74
N SER A 14 15.47 3.60 7.22
CA SER A 14 15.79 3.84 8.64
C SER A 14 14.57 3.92 9.58
N GLY A 15 13.34 3.83 9.05
CA GLY A 15 12.10 4.03 9.80
C GLY A 15 11.76 5.50 10.06
N LYS A 16 12.60 6.44 9.62
CA LYS A 16 12.32 7.87 9.77
C LYS A 16 11.26 8.32 8.78
N TYR A 17 10.29 9.09 9.28
CA TYR A 17 9.30 9.78 8.46
C TYR A 17 9.98 10.60 7.36
N TYR A 18 9.41 10.57 6.16
CA TYR A 18 9.87 11.36 5.03
C TYR A 18 8.83 12.39 4.61
N THR A 19 7.68 11.92 4.10
CA THR A 19 6.56 12.78 3.69
C THR A 19 5.26 11.98 3.69
N GLU A 20 4.13 12.66 3.57
CA GLU A 20 2.81 12.06 3.43
C GLU A 20 2.13 12.61 2.17
N GLU A 21 1.37 11.76 1.50
CA GLU A 21 0.61 12.10 0.31
C GLU A 21 -0.73 11.39 0.31
N THR A 22 -1.59 11.78 -0.63
CA THR A 22 -2.88 11.12 -0.82
C THR A 22 -3.02 10.56 -2.21
N LEU A 23 -3.61 9.39 -2.31
CA LEU A 23 -3.99 8.75 -3.56
C LEU A 23 -5.51 8.53 -3.55
N GLU A 24 -6.16 8.92 -4.64
CA GLU A 24 -7.60 8.72 -4.77
C GLU A 24 -7.89 7.33 -5.36
N ALA A 25 -8.84 6.61 -4.76
CA ALA A 25 -9.35 5.36 -5.29
C ALA A 25 -10.88 5.40 -5.42
N PRO A 26 -11.49 4.61 -6.31
CA PRO A 26 -12.95 4.50 -6.40
C PRO A 26 -13.53 4.00 -5.08
N LYS A 27 -14.62 4.61 -4.58
CA LYS A 27 -15.22 4.25 -3.28
C LYS A 27 -15.69 2.80 -3.19
N ASN A 28 -16.10 2.21 -4.32
CA ASN A 28 -16.58 0.83 -4.39
C ASN A 28 -15.44 -0.18 -4.59
N MET A 29 -14.19 0.26 -4.66
CA MET A 29 -13.04 -0.61 -4.80
C MET A 29 -12.77 -1.34 -3.46
N PRO A 30 -12.72 -2.67 -3.44
CA PRO A 30 -12.35 -3.42 -2.24
C PRO A 30 -10.97 -3.02 -1.71
N TRP A 31 -10.78 -3.05 -0.39
CA TRP A 31 -9.53 -2.62 0.24
C TRP A 31 -8.28 -3.34 -0.31
N HIS A 32 -8.38 -4.65 -0.58
CA HIS A 32 -7.25 -5.39 -1.16
C HIS A 32 -6.84 -4.84 -2.54
N GLN A 33 -7.80 -4.45 -3.38
CA GLN A 33 -7.51 -3.82 -4.67
C GLN A 33 -6.93 -2.41 -4.52
N CYS A 34 -7.33 -1.68 -3.47
CA CYS A 34 -6.69 -0.41 -3.13
C CYS A 34 -5.20 -0.62 -2.78
N LEU A 35 -4.87 -1.69 -2.06
CA LEU A 35 -3.48 -2.04 -1.74
C LEU A 35 -2.71 -2.48 -2.99
N GLU A 36 -3.31 -3.31 -3.85
CA GLU A 36 -2.72 -3.71 -5.14
C GLU A 36 -2.46 -2.50 -6.05
N LEU A 37 -3.35 -1.50 -6.04
CA LEU A 37 -3.14 -0.24 -6.75
C LEU A 37 -1.91 0.48 -6.22
N VAL A 38 -1.81 0.67 -4.90
CA VAL A 38 -0.62 1.32 -4.29
C VAL A 38 0.65 0.53 -4.58
N GLU A 39 0.59 -0.80 -4.53
CA GLU A 39 1.72 -1.67 -4.87
C GLU A 39 2.12 -1.53 -6.34
N PHE A 40 1.16 -1.49 -7.26
CA PHE A 40 1.41 -1.26 -8.68
C PHE A 40 2.15 0.06 -8.90
N HIS A 41 1.70 1.14 -8.24
CA HIS A 41 2.38 2.44 -8.30
C HIS A 41 3.78 2.41 -7.66
N PHE A 42 3.94 1.71 -6.54
CA PHE A 42 5.25 1.52 -5.88
C PHE A 42 6.22 0.76 -6.79
N VAL A 43 5.79 -0.34 -7.40
CA VAL A 43 6.60 -1.14 -8.33
C VAL A 43 6.92 -0.35 -9.59
N GLY A 44 5.97 0.45 -10.09
CA GLY A 44 6.18 1.38 -11.20
C GLY A 44 7.11 2.54 -10.87
N GLY A 45 7.34 2.84 -9.58
CA GLY A 45 8.10 4.01 -9.15
C GLY A 45 7.36 5.33 -9.47
N CYS A 46 6.03 5.31 -9.42
CA CYS A 46 5.15 6.42 -9.76
C CYS A 46 4.18 6.76 -8.62
N LEU A 47 4.64 6.64 -7.39
CA LEU A 47 3.90 7.09 -6.22
C LEU A 47 3.94 8.62 -6.10
N PRO A 48 2.84 9.26 -5.68
CA PRO A 48 2.80 10.70 -5.50
C PRO A 48 3.80 11.15 -4.43
N GLY A 49 4.43 12.31 -4.62
CA GLY A 49 5.39 12.90 -3.68
C GLY A 49 6.76 12.23 -3.59
N LEU A 50 6.99 11.14 -4.33
CA LEU A 50 8.30 10.52 -4.46
C LEU A 50 8.94 10.86 -5.81
N VAL A 51 10.28 10.88 -5.85
CA VAL A 51 11.02 11.02 -7.11
C VAL A 51 10.73 9.80 -7.98
N THR A 52 10.39 10.04 -9.25
CA THR A 52 10.08 8.95 -10.21
C THR A 52 11.21 7.94 -10.26
N GLY A 53 10.87 6.66 -10.08
CA GLY A 53 11.82 5.54 -10.07
C GLY A 53 12.44 5.24 -8.71
N GLU A 54 12.25 6.12 -7.71
CA GLU A 54 12.68 5.87 -6.34
C GLU A 54 11.75 4.84 -5.68
N LYS A 55 12.35 3.81 -5.09
CA LYS A 55 11.61 2.65 -4.56
C LYS A 55 12.14 2.19 -3.20
N ASP A 56 13.06 2.95 -2.59
CA ASP A 56 13.65 2.60 -1.30
C ASP A 56 12.92 3.29 -0.15
N TYR A 57 11.62 3.02 -0.04
CA TYR A 57 10.76 3.52 1.02
C TYR A 57 9.85 2.43 1.56
N ILE A 58 9.43 2.63 2.80
CA ILE A 58 8.31 1.91 3.41
C ILE A 58 7.09 2.82 3.29
N VAL A 59 6.05 2.34 2.65
CA VAL A 59 4.79 3.05 2.48
C VAL A 59 3.77 2.49 3.46
N HIS A 60 3.24 3.33 4.32
CA HIS A 60 2.12 2.99 5.18
C HIS A 60 0.83 3.51 4.56
N VAL A 61 -0.11 2.62 4.31
CA VAL A 61 -1.38 2.91 3.64
C VAL A 61 -2.50 2.86 4.68
N THR A 62 -3.23 3.96 4.80
CA THR A 62 -4.39 4.09 5.69
C THR A 62 -5.53 4.80 4.96
N SER A 63 -6.76 4.67 5.46
CA SER A 63 -7.90 5.43 4.95
C SER A 63 -8.96 5.55 6.04
N ASP A 64 -9.52 6.74 6.19
CA ASP A 64 -10.64 6.98 7.11
C ASP A 64 -11.99 6.81 6.39
N ASP A 65 -11.97 6.78 5.05
CA ASP A 65 -13.18 6.83 4.21
C ASP A 65 -13.66 5.45 3.75
N HIS A 66 -12.87 4.39 3.97
CA HIS A 66 -13.19 3.03 3.53
C HIS A 66 -13.62 2.14 4.71
N PRO A 67 -14.81 1.51 4.67
CA PRO A 67 -15.41 0.82 5.83
C PRO A 67 -14.61 -0.40 6.30
N THR A 68 -13.82 -1.01 5.41
CA THR A 68 -12.94 -2.14 5.74
C THR A 68 -11.46 -1.77 5.65
N ALA A 69 -11.12 -0.48 5.80
CA ALA A 69 -9.74 -0.05 5.81
C ALA A 69 -8.96 -0.76 6.92
N CYS A 70 -7.91 -1.47 6.53
CA CYS A 70 -6.97 -2.08 7.45
C CYS A 70 -5.57 -1.54 7.13
N PRO A 71 -4.91 -0.84 8.07
CA PRO A 71 -3.58 -0.29 7.84
C PRO A 71 -2.61 -1.34 7.28
N ALA A 72 -1.90 -1.00 6.21
CA ALA A 72 -0.99 -1.91 5.54
C ALA A 72 0.35 -1.25 5.28
N LEU A 73 1.42 -2.05 5.26
CA LEU A 73 2.75 -1.61 4.88
C LEU A 73 3.10 -2.20 3.51
N VAL A 74 3.61 -1.35 2.62
CA VAL A 74 4.13 -1.74 1.30
C VAL A 74 5.60 -1.35 1.26
N ASN A 75 6.47 -2.33 1.01
CA ASN A 75 7.91 -2.10 0.81
C ASN A 75 8.48 -3.21 -0.08
N LYS A 76 9.71 -3.04 -0.57
CA LYS A 76 10.38 -4.06 -1.40
C LYS A 76 10.55 -5.42 -0.69
N SER A 77 10.75 -5.40 0.63
CA SER A 77 11.04 -6.59 1.44
C SER A 77 9.81 -7.47 1.70
N LEU A 78 8.60 -6.91 1.61
CA LEU A 78 7.34 -7.61 1.88
C LEU A 78 6.87 -8.52 0.74
N ARG A 79 7.55 -8.50 -0.43
CA ARG A 79 7.33 -9.52 -1.49
C ARG A 79 7.56 -10.95 -1.03
N HIS A 80 8.22 -11.15 0.11
CA HIS A 80 8.49 -12.48 0.65
C HIS A 80 7.42 -13.01 1.64
N VAL A 81 6.42 -12.20 2.02
CA VAL A 81 5.45 -12.57 3.07
C VAL A 81 4.02 -12.79 2.53
N GLY A 82 3.76 -12.42 1.27
CA GLY A 82 2.48 -12.71 0.59
C GLY A 82 2.24 -14.20 0.26
N SER A 83 3.23 -15.07 0.45
CA SER A 83 3.09 -16.53 0.21
C SER A 83 2.66 -17.32 1.46
N LEU A 84 2.30 -16.68 2.57
CA LEU A 84 1.89 -17.37 3.80
C LEU A 84 0.38 -17.59 3.97
N THR A 85 -0.45 -17.31 2.96
CA THR A 85 -1.90 -17.55 3.00
C THR A 85 -2.40 -18.68 2.09
N HIS A 86 -1.54 -19.60 1.64
CA HIS A 86 -1.94 -20.83 0.93
C HIS A 86 -1.33 -22.10 1.55
N ASN A 87 -1.43 -22.27 2.87
CA ASN A 87 -1.13 -23.56 3.53
C ASN A 87 -2.07 -23.84 4.72
N PHE A 88 -3.33 -23.38 4.66
CA PHE A 88 -4.41 -23.98 5.44
C PHE A 88 -5.24 -24.82 4.48
N ASP A 89 -4.82 -26.07 4.33
CA ASP A 89 -5.64 -27.27 4.00
C ASP A 89 -4.76 -28.33 3.33
N LEU A 90 -3.81 -28.88 4.09
CA LEU A 90 -3.25 -30.21 3.85
C LEU A 90 -2.90 -30.82 5.22
N TYR A 91 -3.93 -31.07 6.02
CA TYR A 91 -3.89 -32.10 7.06
C TYR A 91 -5.09 -33.01 6.88
N SER A 92 -4.79 -34.18 6.30
CA SER A 92 -5.42 -35.51 6.48
C SER A 92 -6.90 -35.66 6.18
#